data_AF-A0A3L6P431-F1
#
_entry.id   AF-A0A3L6P431-F1
#
_cell.length_a   1.000
_cell.length_b   1.000
_cell.length_c   1.000
_cell.angle_alpha   90.00
_cell.angle_beta   90.00
_cell.angle_gamma   90.00
#
_symmetry.space_group_name_H-M   'P 1'
#
loop_
_entity.id
_entity.type
_entity.pdbx_description
1 polymer ?
#
loop_
_entity_poly.entity_id
_entity_poly.type
_entity_poly.pdbx_seq_one_letter_code
_entity_poly.pdbx_strand_id
1 'polypeptide(L)'
;MDPNLELCRSLMHLNSAEHRQRLQHLPAEEYARVRVIAEREQEAQRLEELIAGRDLVQVALTDPSEIIAYEPLKYALLGRTTYDRDEHLMVERITNDVARASFTLVHSIANFDESPRPLRLDAWKLVYCDICYVDGGSATLQEIYEERLREEQLQTPAARARELVRDDELRKARRNAEWMIPAIERFSDEAQAQVDQEYRQSMEPFLQLCQDERTRQIILAPQGYEKTLERIWKRVSPAPPAWIQKILKAKEEFGFIYYMSRKVQQKHGNNWHSVWSGINNLSLPNRVTWDSIHCQGYGNRFTLRGLETEKWPTFYPNESMAEDDDLRKHFREYREENHDLLTAGILRNTFIVIPIELTSEENLQRTEASGDLLDPYWVWAYDADWDSSEEETVFNGEKYQGRVKVAIWSVNSWFYAARWEGVSLRDMWLKAQQHPEKLWICYTKELEEWDHEPYV
;
A
#
# COMPACT_ATOMS: atom_id res chain seq x y z
N MET A 1 17.91 29.73 38.39
CA MET A 1 16.94 28.74 37.87
C MET A 1 15.74 29.52 37.34
N ASP A 2 14.93 28.93 36.47
CA ASP A 2 13.78 29.60 35.85
C ASP A 2 12.52 29.30 36.68
N PRO A 3 11.94 30.29 37.41
CA PRO A 3 10.85 30.03 38.35
C PRO A 3 9.53 29.71 37.63
N ASN A 4 9.35 30.16 36.39
CA ASN A 4 8.16 29.86 35.60
C ASN A 4 8.20 28.40 35.10
N LEU A 5 9.41 27.92 34.76
CA LEU A 5 9.65 26.51 34.43
C LEU A 5 9.51 25.59 35.66
N GLU A 6 10.05 25.97 36.82
CA GLU A 6 9.87 25.23 38.08
C GLU A 6 8.38 25.12 38.47
N LEU A 7 7.63 26.23 38.34
CA LEU A 7 6.19 26.22 38.55
C LEU A 7 5.50 25.29 37.54
N CYS A 8 5.85 25.35 36.25
CA CYS A 8 5.29 24.45 35.24
C CYS A 8 5.54 22.97 35.57
N ARG A 9 6.79 22.58 35.84
CA ARG A 9 7.18 21.22 36.26
C ARG A 9 6.37 20.74 37.46
N SER A 10 6.19 21.58 38.48
CA SER A 10 5.43 21.24 39.70
C SER A 10 3.95 20.93 39.43
N LEU A 11 3.41 21.38 38.30
CA LEU A 11 1.99 21.25 37.94
C LEU A 11 1.73 20.15 36.90
N MET A 12 2.75 19.49 36.34
CA MET A 12 2.61 18.46 35.27
C MET A 12 1.83 17.20 35.69
N HIS A 13 1.45 17.07 36.96
CA HIS A 13 0.60 16.00 37.48
C HIS A 13 -0.91 16.36 37.51
N LEU A 14 -1.26 17.61 37.20
CA LEU A 14 -2.63 18.11 37.17
C LEU A 14 -3.27 17.93 35.79
N ASN A 15 -4.60 17.99 35.72
CA ASN A 15 -5.29 17.92 34.44
C ASN A 15 -5.10 19.21 33.60
N SER A 16 -5.30 19.11 32.29
CA SER A 16 -5.02 20.19 31.32
C SER A 16 -5.86 21.46 31.49
N ALA A 17 -6.94 21.43 32.29
CA ALA A 17 -7.72 22.61 32.66
C ALA A 17 -7.13 23.30 33.90
N GLU A 18 -6.82 22.54 34.95
CA GLU A 18 -6.15 23.03 36.16
C GLU A 18 -4.76 23.59 35.86
N HIS A 19 -3.96 22.89 35.06
CA HIS A 19 -2.64 23.34 34.61
C HIS A 19 -2.71 24.72 33.92
N ARG A 20 -3.67 24.87 33.01
CA ARG A 20 -3.95 26.13 32.29
C ARG A 20 -4.42 27.24 33.22
N GLN A 21 -5.30 26.94 34.18
CA GLN A 21 -5.80 27.91 35.15
C GLN A 21 -4.69 28.40 36.10
N ARG A 22 -3.78 27.51 36.52
CA ARG A 22 -2.66 27.85 37.39
C ARG A 22 -1.64 28.74 36.70
N LEU A 23 -1.35 28.48 35.42
CA LEU A 23 -0.38 29.23 34.62
C LEU A 23 -0.98 30.42 33.84
N GLN A 24 -2.28 30.73 34.01
CA GLN A 24 -2.99 31.82 33.31
C GLN A 24 -2.42 33.24 33.53
N HIS A 25 -1.50 33.39 34.50
CA HIS A 25 -0.83 34.64 34.84
C HIS A 25 0.43 34.89 34.01
N LEU A 26 0.93 33.89 33.28
CA LEU A 26 2.06 34.04 32.36
C LEU A 26 1.58 34.65 31.02
N PRO A 27 2.39 35.50 30.37
CA PRO A 27 2.19 35.87 28.97
C PRO A 27 2.08 34.63 28.07
N ALA A 28 1.30 34.69 26.99
CA ALA A 28 1.01 33.52 26.14
C ALA A 28 2.29 32.89 25.53
N GLU A 29 3.27 33.72 25.16
CA GLU A 29 4.59 33.30 24.66
C GLU A 29 5.40 32.58 25.74
N GLU A 30 5.40 33.10 26.96
CA GLU A 30 6.12 32.55 28.11
C GLU A 30 5.49 31.22 28.58
N TYR A 31 4.16 31.16 28.65
CA TYR A 31 3.41 29.93 28.89
C TYR A 31 3.74 28.86 27.83
N ALA A 32 3.78 29.23 26.55
CA ALA A 32 4.17 28.32 25.48
C ALA A 32 5.63 27.85 25.63
N ARG A 33 6.56 28.74 25.98
CA ARG A 33 7.98 28.42 26.23
C ARG A 33 8.14 27.40 27.36
N VAL A 34 7.64 27.71 28.57
CA VAL A 34 7.87 26.84 29.73
C VAL A 34 7.15 25.52 29.62
N ARG A 35 5.97 25.49 28.99
CA ARG A 35 5.23 24.25 28.76
C ARG A 35 5.95 23.30 27.81
N VAL A 36 6.46 23.79 26.68
CA VAL A 36 7.21 22.94 25.72
C VAL A 36 8.49 22.38 26.36
N ILE A 37 9.18 23.16 27.21
CA ILE A 37 10.36 22.66 27.93
C ILE A 37 9.96 21.57 28.94
N ALA A 38 8.91 21.80 29.76
CA ALA A 38 8.45 20.81 30.74
C ALA A 38 7.87 19.54 30.10
N GLU A 39 7.18 19.65 28.97
CA GLU A 39 6.70 18.52 28.16
C GLU A 39 7.90 17.67 27.66
N ARG A 40 8.89 18.30 27.01
CA ARG A 40 10.11 17.61 26.53
C ARG A 40 10.90 16.95 27.65
N GLU A 41 11.09 17.63 28.79
CA GLU A 41 11.79 17.07 29.95
C GLU A 41 11.05 15.85 30.52
N GLN A 42 9.71 15.86 30.52
CA GLN A 42 8.91 14.74 30.99
C GLN A 42 9.00 13.52 30.06
N GLU A 43 8.88 13.71 28.73
CA GLU A 43 9.00 12.58 27.79
C GLU A 43 10.44 12.03 27.73
N ALA A 44 11.46 12.88 27.90
CA ALA A 44 12.85 12.44 28.03
C ALA A 44 13.08 11.60 29.30
N GLN A 45 12.55 12.03 30.46
CA GLN A 45 12.64 11.26 31.69
C GLN A 45 11.92 9.90 31.56
N ARG A 46 10.69 9.87 31.00
CA ARG A 46 9.97 8.62 30.75
C ARG A 46 10.76 7.68 29.84
N LEU A 47 11.41 8.20 28.80
CA LEU A 47 12.25 7.40 27.93
C LEU A 47 13.48 6.84 28.66
N GLU A 48 14.15 7.63 29.49
CA GLU A 48 15.28 7.17 30.31
C GLU A 48 14.85 6.05 31.30
N GLU A 49 13.68 6.22 31.95
CA GLU A 49 13.08 5.22 32.84
C GLU A 49 12.66 3.94 32.09
N LEU A 50 12.15 4.03 30.86
CA LEU A 50 11.80 2.89 30.01
C LEU A 50 13.03 2.16 29.46
N ILE A 51 14.09 2.89 29.06
CA ILE A 51 15.35 2.30 28.62
C ILE A 51 16.05 1.61 29.81
N ALA A 52 16.01 2.20 31.00
CA ALA A 52 16.61 1.68 32.23
C ALA A 52 18.10 1.30 32.09
N GLY A 53 18.84 2.04 31.26
CA GLY A 53 20.25 1.77 30.94
C GLY A 53 20.51 0.54 30.06
N ARG A 54 19.47 -0.07 29.45
CA ARG A 54 19.59 -1.21 28.54
C ARG A 54 20.15 -0.79 27.18
N ASP A 55 20.96 -1.67 26.58
CA ASP A 55 21.38 -1.53 25.18
C ASP A 55 20.24 -1.98 24.26
N LEU A 56 19.51 -1.02 23.67
CA LEU A 56 18.38 -1.30 22.76
C LEU A 56 18.79 -2.08 21.51
N VAL A 57 20.06 -2.00 21.08
CA VAL A 57 20.57 -2.78 19.93
C VAL A 57 20.65 -4.26 20.31
N GLN A 58 21.12 -4.58 21.53
CA GLN A 58 21.16 -5.96 22.00
C GLN A 58 19.77 -6.51 22.33
N VAL A 59 18.85 -5.68 22.84
CA VAL A 59 17.45 -6.07 23.04
C VAL A 59 16.81 -6.45 21.71
N ALA A 60 16.86 -5.56 20.69
CA ALA A 60 16.28 -5.82 19.37
C ALA A 60 16.87 -7.07 18.68
N LEU A 61 18.19 -7.30 18.82
CA LEU A 61 18.87 -8.47 18.24
C LEU A 61 18.60 -9.78 19.00
N THR A 62 18.02 -9.72 20.21
CA THR A 62 17.65 -10.90 21.03
C THR A 62 16.17 -11.22 20.89
N ASP A 63 15.31 -10.22 21.08
CA ASP A 63 13.86 -10.27 20.85
C ASP A 63 13.34 -8.84 20.59
N PRO A 64 12.94 -8.50 19.36
CA PRO A 64 12.45 -7.16 19.04
C PRO A 64 11.02 -6.91 19.54
N SER A 65 10.30 -7.92 20.06
CA SER A 65 8.87 -7.83 20.39
C SER A 65 8.53 -6.72 21.39
N GLU A 66 9.38 -6.48 22.40
CA GLU A 66 9.21 -5.36 23.34
C GLU A 66 9.31 -4.01 22.61
N ILE A 67 10.32 -3.84 21.76
CA ILE A 67 10.60 -2.57 21.08
C ILE A 67 9.54 -2.28 20.01
N ILE A 68 9.06 -3.31 19.30
CA ILE A 68 7.93 -3.20 18.36
C ILE A 68 6.64 -2.77 19.08
N ALA A 69 6.39 -3.29 20.28
CA ALA A 69 5.19 -2.99 21.06
C ALA A 69 5.22 -1.61 21.76
N TYR A 70 6.40 -1.08 22.07
CA TYR A 70 6.56 0.19 22.78
C TYR A 70 7.20 1.27 21.89
N GLU A 71 6.33 2.08 21.28
CA GLU A 71 6.70 3.14 20.33
C GLU A 71 7.86 4.06 20.77
N PRO A 72 7.98 4.52 22.04
CA PRO A 72 9.13 5.32 22.48
C PRO A 72 10.47 4.58 22.38
N LEU A 73 10.51 3.26 22.60
CA LEU A 73 11.72 2.45 22.45
C LEU A 73 12.08 2.27 20.98
N LYS A 74 11.09 2.04 20.11
CA LYS A 74 11.27 1.99 18.65
C LYS A 74 11.81 3.31 18.13
N TYR A 75 11.23 4.43 18.55
CA TYR A 75 11.65 5.77 18.12
C TYR A 75 13.10 6.05 18.56
N ALA A 76 13.45 5.72 19.80
CA ALA A 76 14.82 5.87 20.30
C ALA A 76 15.84 5.00 19.54
N LEU A 77 15.52 3.74 19.20
CA LEU A 77 16.40 2.86 18.43
C LEU A 77 16.58 3.32 16.97
N LEU A 78 15.54 3.90 16.37
CA LEU A 78 15.61 4.50 15.02
C LEU A 78 16.35 5.85 15.01
N GLY A 79 16.39 6.56 16.15
CA GLY A 79 16.98 7.90 16.30
C GLY A 79 15.99 9.05 16.11
N ARG A 80 14.69 8.78 16.24
CA ARG A 80 13.59 9.76 16.22
C ARG A 80 13.47 10.46 17.59
N THR A 81 12.76 11.58 17.62
CA THR A 81 12.41 12.26 18.89
C THR A 81 11.12 11.66 19.46
N THR A 82 11.00 11.57 20.79
CA THR A 82 9.76 11.15 21.48
C THR A 82 8.77 12.30 21.70
N TYR A 83 9.02 13.48 21.13
CA TYR A 83 8.11 14.63 21.17
C TYR A 83 7.67 14.99 19.75
N ASP A 84 6.57 14.37 19.29
CA ASP A 84 6.04 14.38 17.91
C ASP A 84 6.01 15.76 17.27
N ARG A 85 5.73 16.80 18.07
CA ARG A 85 5.59 18.17 17.58
C ARG A 85 6.90 18.72 17.02
N ASP A 86 8.05 18.33 17.55
CA ASP A 86 9.35 18.73 16.99
C ASP A 86 9.64 17.96 15.70
N GLU A 87 9.26 16.68 15.63
CA GLU A 87 9.37 15.88 14.42
C GLU A 87 8.47 16.42 13.30
N HIS A 88 7.24 16.79 13.61
CA HIS A 88 6.29 17.38 12.67
C HIS A 88 6.80 18.73 12.12
N LEU A 89 7.38 19.60 12.97
CA LEU A 89 8.00 20.86 12.54
C LEU A 89 9.26 20.62 11.69
N MET A 90 10.06 19.61 12.01
CA MET A 90 11.22 19.19 11.21
C MET A 90 10.78 18.67 9.83
N VAL A 91 9.75 17.83 9.76
CA VAL A 91 9.19 17.27 8.51
C VAL A 91 8.50 18.36 7.68
N GLU A 92 7.69 19.24 8.27
CA GLU A 92 7.03 20.35 7.57
C GLU A 92 8.07 21.28 6.92
N ARG A 93 9.14 21.61 7.66
CA ARG A 93 10.26 22.41 7.14
C ARG A 93 11.05 21.70 6.02
N ILE A 94 11.46 20.45 6.22
CA ILE A 94 12.29 19.69 5.24
C ILE A 94 11.50 19.41 3.96
N THR A 95 10.20 19.11 4.07
CA THR A 95 9.34 18.86 2.92
C THR A 95 8.77 20.13 2.27
N ASN A 96 8.95 21.31 2.88
CA ASN A 96 8.39 22.58 2.43
C ASN A 96 6.84 22.50 2.35
N ASP A 97 6.21 22.19 3.48
CA ASP A 97 4.75 22.01 3.68
C ASP A 97 4.11 20.83 2.91
N VAL A 98 4.86 20.06 2.10
CA VAL A 98 4.33 18.94 1.31
C VAL A 98 3.84 17.79 2.21
N ALA A 99 4.46 17.58 3.38
CA ALA A 99 3.95 16.72 4.45
C ALA A 99 4.12 17.42 5.80
N ARG A 100 3.09 17.39 6.66
CA ARG A 100 3.08 18.06 7.98
C ARG A 100 3.42 17.16 9.17
N ALA A 101 3.67 15.89 8.90
CA ALA A 101 3.90 14.86 9.89
C ALA A 101 4.68 13.70 9.27
N SER A 102 5.41 12.98 10.10
CA SER A 102 6.23 11.82 9.70
C SER A 102 5.42 10.74 9.01
N PHE A 103 4.27 10.34 9.58
CA PHE A 103 3.37 9.37 8.96
C PHE A 103 2.92 9.81 7.55
N THR A 104 2.65 11.10 7.35
CA THR A 104 2.25 11.64 6.03
C THR A 104 3.40 11.57 5.02
N LEU A 105 4.64 11.82 5.46
CA LEU A 105 5.83 11.70 4.62
C LEU A 105 6.13 10.23 4.27
N VAL A 106 6.14 9.34 5.27
CA VAL A 106 6.37 7.90 5.09
C VAL A 106 5.34 7.31 4.14
N HIS A 107 4.04 7.54 4.37
CA HIS A 107 2.95 7.13 3.48
C HIS A 107 3.11 7.67 2.05
N SER A 108 3.52 8.94 1.89
CA SER A 108 3.72 9.56 0.57
C SER A 108 4.90 8.97 -0.22
N ILE A 109 5.93 8.46 0.46
CA ILE A 109 7.07 7.80 -0.18
C ILE A 109 6.81 6.30 -0.37
N ALA A 110 6.19 5.62 0.60
CA ALA A 110 5.75 4.23 0.49
C ALA A 110 4.81 4.02 -0.71
N ASN A 111 3.88 4.96 -0.91
CA ASN A 111 2.81 4.89 -1.91
C ASN A 111 3.03 5.91 -3.04
N PHE A 112 4.30 6.27 -3.32
CA PHE A 112 4.66 7.20 -4.40
C PHE A 112 4.18 6.73 -5.79
N ASP A 113 4.10 5.42 -6.00
CA ASP A 113 3.53 4.81 -7.21
C ASP A 113 2.04 5.16 -7.42
N GLU A 114 1.33 5.42 -6.32
CA GLU A 114 -0.10 5.67 -6.26
C GLU A 114 -0.46 7.16 -6.24
N SER A 115 0.31 7.96 -5.53
CA SER A 115 0.11 9.41 -5.38
C SER A 115 1.49 10.10 -5.32
N PRO A 116 2.11 10.39 -6.47
CA PRO A 116 3.38 11.11 -6.49
C PRO A 116 3.25 12.48 -5.83
N ARG A 117 4.31 12.91 -5.14
CA ARG A 117 4.39 14.20 -4.44
C ARG A 117 5.70 14.92 -4.79
N PRO A 118 5.75 16.26 -4.82
CA PRO A 118 6.94 17.04 -5.14
C PRO A 118 7.96 17.07 -3.97
N LEU A 119 8.37 15.90 -3.47
CA LEU A 119 9.25 15.72 -2.32
C LEU A 119 10.71 15.94 -2.69
N ARG A 120 11.35 16.95 -2.07
CA ARG A 120 12.76 17.31 -2.28
C ARG A 120 13.69 16.18 -1.82
N LEU A 121 14.91 16.14 -2.36
CA LEU A 121 15.95 15.16 -2.03
C LEU A 121 16.08 14.87 -0.53
N ASP A 122 16.09 15.92 0.30
CA ASP A 122 16.20 15.81 1.75
C ASP A 122 15.03 15.06 2.41
N ALA A 123 13.83 15.12 1.84
CA ALA A 123 12.68 14.36 2.33
C ALA A 123 12.84 12.85 2.10
N TRP A 124 13.42 12.45 0.96
CA TRP A 124 13.77 11.04 0.70
C TRP A 124 14.90 10.59 1.63
N LYS A 125 15.94 11.41 1.81
CA LYS A 125 17.04 11.13 2.75
C LYS A 125 16.56 11.01 4.19
N LEU A 126 15.61 11.83 4.63
CA LEU A 126 15.01 11.74 5.96
C LEU A 126 14.29 10.40 6.19
N VAL A 127 13.53 9.91 5.20
CA VAL A 127 12.93 8.56 5.25
C VAL A 127 14.00 7.47 5.26
N TYR A 128 15.04 7.59 4.43
CA TYR A 128 16.20 6.67 4.45
C TYR A 128 17.03 6.77 5.76
N CYS A 129 16.81 7.78 6.58
CA CYS A 129 17.41 7.90 7.92
C CYS A 129 16.42 7.56 9.05
N ASP A 130 15.34 6.83 8.76
CA ASP A 130 14.33 6.40 9.73
C ASP A 130 13.58 7.57 10.43
N ILE A 131 13.46 8.73 9.76
CA ILE A 131 12.96 10.00 10.31
C ILE A 131 13.82 10.50 11.49
N CYS A 132 15.13 10.22 11.49
CA CYS A 132 16.02 10.66 12.57
C CYS A 132 15.90 12.17 12.88
N TYR A 133 15.92 12.53 14.16
CA TYR A 133 15.72 13.92 14.58
C TYR A 133 17.03 14.74 14.45
N VAL A 134 17.16 15.51 13.38
CA VAL A 134 18.41 16.24 13.05
C VAL A 134 18.58 17.55 13.84
N ASP A 135 17.50 18.19 14.27
CA ASP A 135 17.54 19.54 14.87
C ASP A 135 18.13 19.58 16.30
N GLY A 136 18.32 18.42 16.93
CA GLY A 136 19.02 18.28 18.21
C GLY A 136 20.53 18.01 18.09
N GLY A 137 21.05 17.78 16.88
CA GLY A 137 22.41 17.33 16.64
C GLY A 137 23.36 18.40 16.08
N SER A 138 24.65 18.09 16.04
CA SER A 138 25.66 18.85 15.29
C SER A 138 25.90 18.31 13.87
N ALA A 139 25.33 17.14 13.54
CA ALA A 139 25.47 16.49 12.23
C ALA A 139 24.32 16.90 11.30
N THR A 140 24.66 17.15 10.05
CA THR A 140 23.68 17.41 8.99
C THR A 140 22.97 16.12 8.56
N LEU A 141 21.80 16.25 7.95
CA LEU A 141 21.08 15.11 7.35
C LEU A 141 21.93 14.36 6.30
N GLN A 142 22.83 15.05 5.60
CA GLN A 142 23.75 14.43 4.65
C GLN A 142 24.77 13.52 5.33
N GLU A 143 25.39 13.98 6.42
CA GLU A 143 26.35 13.18 7.20
C GLU A 143 25.69 11.96 7.84
N ILE A 144 24.44 12.11 8.31
CA ILE A 144 23.65 11.00 8.85
C ILE A 144 23.28 10.00 7.74
N TYR A 145 22.90 10.47 6.55
CA TYR A 145 22.62 9.62 5.39
C TYR A 145 23.86 8.81 4.94
N GLU A 146 25.02 9.46 4.88
CA GLU A 146 26.30 8.79 4.55
C GLU A 146 26.73 7.77 5.60
N GLU A 147 26.50 8.03 6.89
CA GLU A 147 26.77 7.04 7.95
C GLU A 147 25.74 5.89 7.94
N ARG A 148 24.45 6.16 7.68
CA ARG A 148 23.42 5.12 7.54
C ARG A 148 23.75 4.15 6.39
N LEU A 149 24.16 4.68 5.23
CA LEU A 149 24.68 3.87 4.10
C LEU A 149 25.87 3.01 4.52
N ARG A 150 26.82 3.56 5.30
CA ARG A 150 28.00 2.86 5.79
C ARG A 150 27.66 1.76 6.80
N GLU A 151 26.76 2.04 7.74
CA GLU A 151 26.26 1.07 8.71
C GLU A 151 25.59 -0.13 8.02
N GLU A 152 24.76 0.13 7.00
CA GLU A 152 24.00 -0.89 6.27
C GLU A 152 24.93 -1.71 5.32
N GLN A 153 25.93 -1.08 4.68
CA GLN A 153 26.98 -1.78 3.92
C GLN A 153 27.88 -2.67 4.80
N LEU A 154 28.17 -2.24 6.03
CA LEU A 154 28.96 -3.00 7.00
C LEU A 154 28.12 -3.99 7.83
N GLN A 155 26.79 -4.02 7.63
CA GLN A 155 25.83 -4.86 8.36
C GLN A 155 26.01 -4.75 9.89
N THR A 156 26.17 -3.51 10.38
CA THR A 156 26.44 -3.26 11.81
C THR A 156 25.31 -3.78 12.71
N PRO A 157 25.60 -4.10 13.98
CA PRO A 157 24.56 -4.46 14.95
C PRO A 157 23.42 -3.43 15.00
N ALA A 158 23.75 -2.13 14.92
CA ALA A 158 22.76 -1.05 14.93
C ALA A 158 21.90 -1.00 13.66
N ALA A 159 22.47 -1.21 12.46
CA ALA A 159 21.69 -1.34 11.23
C ALA A 159 20.70 -2.52 11.30
N ARG A 160 21.20 -3.69 11.71
CA ARG A 160 20.39 -4.91 11.85
C ARG A 160 19.30 -4.77 12.92
N ALA A 161 19.59 -4.11 14.03
CA ALA A 161 18.61 -3.84 15.09
C ALA A 161 17.49 -2.89 14.63
N ARG A 162 17.80 -1.86 13.83
CA ARG A 162 16.79 -0.97 13.25
C ARG A 162 15.90 -1.72 12.27
N GLU A 163 16.47 -2.57 11.42
CA GLU A 163 15.69 -3.37 10.45
C GLU A 163 14.59 -4.21 11.12
N LEU A 164 14.94 -4.90 12.21
CA LEU A 164 14.01 -5.73 12.99
C LEU A 164 12.84 -4.98 13.64
N VAL A 165 12.87 -3.64 13.73
CA VAL A 165 11.82 -2.84 14.38
C VAL A 165 11.12 -1.84 13.45
N ARG A 166 11.55 -1.72 12.19
CA ARG A 166 10.84 -0.97 11.15
C ARG A 166 9.48 -1.65 10.89
N ASP A 167 8.45 -0.85 10.68
CA ASP A 167 7.16 -1.30 10.14
C ASP A 167 7.18 -1.33 8.61
N ASP A 168 6.27 -2.09 8.03
CA ASP A 168 6.17 -2.42 6.61
C ASP A 168 6.06 -1.15 5.74
N GLU A 169 5.35 -0.11 6.22
CA GLU A 169 5.20 1.14 5.47
C GLU A 169 6.52 1.94 5.49
N LEU A 170 7.22 2.00 6.64
CA LEU A 170 8.56 2.58 6.72
C LEU A 170 9.57 1.80 5.87
N ARG A 171 9.58 0.46 5.88
CA ARG A 171 10.48 -0.34 5.01
C ARG A 171 10.20 -0.12 3.54
N LYS A 172 8.93 -0.18 3.11
CA LYS A 172 8.48 0.17 1.76
C LYS A 172 8.93 1.58 1.36
N ALA A 173 8.81 2.55 2.27
CA ALA A 173 9.26 3.91 2.03
C ALA A 173 10.79 4.04 1.91
N ARG A 174 11.57 3.38 2.78
CA ARG A 174 13.04 3.34 2.73
C ARG A 174 13.56 2.80 1.41
N ARG A 175 13.05 1.64 0.98
CA ARG A 175 13.44 0.99 -0.28
C ARG A 175 13.08 1.85 -1.49
N ASN A 176 11.91 2.48 -1.48
CA ASN A 176 11.53 3.45 -2.52
C ASN A 176 12.48 4.67 -2.55
N ALA A 177 12.99 5.11 -1.39
CA ALA A 177 13.99 6.17 -1.28
C ALA A 177 15.39 5.73 -1.73
N GLU A 178 15.79 4.48 -1.48
CA GLU A 178 17.06 3.91 -1.96
C GLU A 178 17.17 3.98 -3.50
N TRP A 179 16.09 3.66 -4.21
CA TRP A 179 16.05 3.78 -5.67
C TRP A 179 16.07 5.25 -6.14
N MET A 180 15.38 6.13 -5.42
CA MET A 180 15.16 7.53 -5.84
C MET A 180 16.31 8.47 -5.50
N ILE A 181 16.96 8.36 -4.34
CA ILE A 181 18.01 9.29 -3.90
C ILE A 181 19.17 9.38 -4.91
N PRO A 182 19.84 8.28 -5.32
CA PRO A 182 20.96 8.35 -6.27
C PRO A 182 20.54 8.77 -7.68
N ALA A 183 19.23 8.74 -7.97
CA ALA A 183 18.65 9.08 -9.26
C ALA A 183 18.25 10.56 -9.34
N ILE A 184 17.77 11.12 -8.23
CA ILE A 184 17.56 12.57 -8.03
C ILE A 184 18.92 13.29 -7.99
N GLU A 185 19.93 12.75 -7.28
CA GLU A 185 21.29 13.32 -7.22
C GLU A 185 22.00 13.39 -8.59
N ARG A 186 21.61 12.52 -9.54
CA ARG A 186 22.12 12.53 -10.93
C ARG A 186 21.29 13.43 -11.85
N PHE A 187 20.22 14.05 -11.37
CA PHE A 187 19.32 14.88 -12.15
C PHE A 187 19.69 16.36 -11.97
N SER A 188 20.38 16.94 -12.95
CA SER A 188 20.89 18.33 -12.88
C SER A 188 19.80 19.35 -12.56
N ASP A 189 20.14 20.36 -11.75
CA ASP A 189 19.32 21.55 -11.52
C ASP A 189 18.89 22.23 -12.83
N GLU A 190 19.70 22.13 -13.89
CA GLU A 190 19.37 22.63 -15.24
C GLU A 190 18.17 21.90 -15.85
N ALA A 191 18.10 20.57 -15.66
CA ALA A 191 16.99 19.77 -16.14
C ALA A 191 15.72 20.04 -15.32
N GLN A 192 15.85 20.32 -14.02
CA GLN A 192 14.73 20.76 -13.20
C GLN A 192 14.24 22.18 -13.57
N ALA A 193 15.17 23.12 -13.77
CA ALA A 193 14.86 24.48 -14.22
C ALA A 193 14.15 24.49 -15.58
N GLN A 194 14.55 23.61 -16.52
CA GLN A 194 13.87 23.45 -17.80
C GLN A 194 12.43 22.92 -17.61
N VAL A 195 12.20 21.92 -16.75
CA VAL A 195 10.85 21.38 -16.51
C VAL A 195 9.95 22.41 -15.81
N ASP A 196 10.47 23.20 -14.88
CA ASP A 196 9.71 24.30 -14.27
C ASP A 196 9.44 25.44 -15.26
N GLN A 197 10.33 25.67 -16.23
CA GLN A 197 10.10 26.63 -17.32
C GLN A 197 9.02 26.14 -18.30
N GLU A 198 9.07 24.88 -18.75
CA GLU A 198 8.05 24.24 -19.57
C GLU A 198 6.68 24.25 -18.87
N TYR A 199 6.65 23.93 -17.57
CA TYR A 199 5.42 23.96 -16.77
C TYR A 199 4.82 25.38 -16.69
N ARG A 200 5.63 26.40 -16.34
CA ARG A 200 5.18 27.80 -16.29
C ARG A 200 4.59 28.26 -17.63
N GLN A 201 5.26 27.94 -18.75
CA GLN A 201 4.76 28.26 -20.08
C GLN A 201 3.42 27.58 -20.39
N SER A 202 3.20 26.34 -19.91
CA SER A 202 1.92 25.64 -20.09
C SER A 202 0.77 26.23 -19.26
N MET A 203 1.07 26.87 -18.11
CA MET A 203 0.07 27.46 -17.21
C MET A 203 -0.21 28.94 -17.46
N GLU A 204 0.62 29.62 -18.23
CA GLU A 204 0.49 31.05 -18.59
C GLU A 204 -0.95 31.47 -19.01
N PRO A 205 -1.71 30.71 -19.84
CA PRO A 205 -3.09 31.08 -20.19
C PRO A 205 -4.06 31.10 -19.01
N PHE A 206 -3.81 30.31 -17.97
CA PHE A 206 -4.63 30.27 -16.75
C PHE A 206 -4.21 31.36 -15.75
N LEU A 207 -2.92 31.69 -15.68
CA LEU A 207 -2.38 32.74 -14.81
C LEU A 207 -2.85 34.14 -15.23
N GLN A 208 -3.09 34.35 -16.52
CA GLN A 208 -3.71 35.56 -17.08
C GLN A 208 -5.19 35.72 -16.67
N LEU A 209 -5.90 34.62 -16.41
CA LEU A 209 -7.29 34.62 -15.92
C LEU A 209 -7.39 34.71 -14.39
N CYS A 210 -6.35 34.27 -13.68
CA CYS A 210 -6.31 34.27 -12.22
C CYS A 210 -5.95 35.66 -11.67
N GLN A 211 -6.83 36.27 -10.88
CA GLN A 211 -6.65 37.62 -10.31
C GLN A 211 -6.06 37.64 -8.90
N ASP A 212 -6.08 36.51 -8.18
CA ASP A 212 -5.52 36.39 -6.84
C ASP A 212 -4.06 35.92 -6.88
N GLU A 213 -3.18 36.70 -6.28
CA GLU A 213 -1.74 36.44 -6.24
C GLU A 213 -1.40 35.22 -5.38
N ARG A 214 -2.21 34.91 -4.35
CA ARG A 214 -2.01 33.69 -3.54
C ARG A 214 -2.35 32.43 -4.35
N THR A 215 -3.46 32.45 -5.09
CA THR A 215 -3.85 31.37 -6.00
C THR A 215 -2.85 31.22 -7.14
N ARG A 216 -2.30 32.32 -7.69
CA ARG A 216 -1.18 32.27 -8.65
C ARG A 216 0.05 31.59 -8.08
N GLN A 217 0.46 31.91 -6.85
CA GLN A 217 1.60 31.24 -6.20
C GLN A 217 1.36 29.75 -5.96
N ILE A 218 0.11 29.33 -5.72
CA ILE A 218 -0.29 27.92 -5.61
C ILE A 218 -0.25 27.22 -6.99
N ILE A 219 -0.68 27.89 -8.07
CA ILE A 219 -0.57 27.37 -9.45
C ILE A 219 0.89 27.33 -9.92
N LEU A 220 1.72 28.28 -9.50
CA LEU A 220 3.15 28.37 -9.81
C LEU A 220 4.05 27.52 -8.89
N ALA A 221 3.47 26.84 -7.89
CA ALA A 221 4.16 25.82 -7.11
C ALA A 221 4.65 24.69 -8.03
N PRO A 222 5.78 24.02 -7.74
CA PRO A 222 6.50 23.19 -8.72
C PRO A 222 5.85 21.82 -8.99
N GLN A 223 4.69 21.82 -9.66
CA GLN A 223 4.11 20.62 -10.31
C GLN A 223 5.00 20.08 -11.45
N GLY A 224 5.97 20.88 -11.91
CA GLY A 224 7.07 20.42 -12.77
C GLY A 224 7.92 19.37 -12.06
N TYR A 225 8.29 19.59 -10.80
CA TYR A 225 9.12 18.68 -10.03
C TYR A 225 8.44 17.32 -9.75
N GLU A 226 7.13 17.31 -9.51
CA GLU A 226 6.35 16.06 -9.40
C GLU A 226 6.49 15.19 -10.66
N LYS A 227 6.37 15.80 -11.85
CA LYS A 227 6.57 15.14 -13.15
C LYS A 227 8.03 14.75 -13.39
N THR A 228 9.00 15.49 -12.86
CA THR A 228 10.41 15.07 -12.83
C THR A 228 10.57 13.78 -12.00
N LEU A 229 10.00 13.74 -10.80
CA LEU A 229 10.05 12.56 -9.93
C LEU A 229 9.32 11.36 -10.55
N GLU A 230 8.15 11.52 -11.20
CA GLU A 230 7.51 10.44 -11.98
C GLU A 230 8.44 9.88 -13.08
N ARG A 231 9.15 10.75 -13.81
CA ARG A 231 10.08 10.36 -14.87
C ARG A 231 11.33 9.66 -14.33
N ILE A 232 11.77 10.01 -13.11
CA ILE A 232 12.86 9.32 -12.40
C ILE A 232 12.37 7.96 -11.92
N TRP A 233 11.24 7.91 -11.22
CA TRP A 233 10.59 6.70 -10.70
C TRP A 233 10.44 5.63 -11.79
N LYS A 234 9.90 6.00 -12.97
CA LYS A 234 9.77 5.14 -14.16
C LYS A 234 11.09 4.60 -14.76
N ARG A 235 12.25 5.05 -14.27
CA ARG A 235 13.59 4.58 -14.68
C ARG A 235 14.31 3.75 -13.62
N VAL A 236 13.91 3.85 -12.35
CA VAL A 236 14.66 3.28 -11.21
C VAL A 236 13.85 2.39 -10.28
N SER A 237 12.52 2.52 -10.26
CA SER A 237 11.65 1.50 -9.65
C SER A 237 11.60 0.24 -10.53
N PRO A 238 11.41 -0.96 -9.94
CA PRO A 238 11.35 -2.22 -10.68
C PRO A 238 10.39 -2.21 -11.86
N ALA A 239 10.66 -3.01 -12.89
CA ALA A 239 9.66 -3.22 -13.93
C ALA A 239 8.45 -3.96 -13.33
N PRO A 240 7.20 -3.60 -13.68
CA PRO A 240 6.03 -4.30 -13.18
C PRO A 240 5.96 -5.71 -13.79
N PRO A 241 5.16 -6.64 -13.23
CA PRO A 241 4.98 -7.98 -13.77
C PRO A 241 4.72 -8.02 -15.28
N ALA A 242 5.21 -9.06 -15.98
CA ALA A 242 5.19 -9.13 -17.44
C ALA A 242 3.79 -9.02 -18.05
N TRP A 243 2.77 -9.52 -17.33
CA TRP A 243 1.37 -9.40 -17.72
C TRP A 243 0.87 -7.94 -17.71
N ILE A 244 1.22 -7.15 -16.69
CA ILE A 244 0.96 -5.70 -16.61
C ILE A 244 1.69 -4.97 -17.76
N GLN A 245 2.95 -5.30 -18.01
CA GLN A 245 3.70 -4.69 -19.12
C GLN A 245 3.03 -4.95 -20.48
N LYS A 246 2.53 -6.18 -20.73
CA LYS A 246 1.80 -6.49 -21.97
C LYS A 246 0.53 -5.64 -22.08
N ILE A 247 -0.30 -5.61 -21.03
CA ILE A 247 -1.58 -4.87 -21.00
C ILE A 247 -1.35 -3.38 -21.26
N LEU A 248 -0.45 -2.74 -20.51
CA LEU A 248 -0.14 -1.31 -20.66
C LEU A 248 0.39 -0.96 -22.05
N LYS A 249 1.22 -1.84 -22.64
CA LYS A 249 1.82 -1.65 -23.97
C LYS A 249 0.81 -1.85 -25.11
N ALA A 250 -0.06 -2.84 -24.99
CA ALA A 250 -1.05 -3.18 -26.02
C ALA A 250 -2.37 -2.40 -25.88
N LYS A 251 -2.65 -1.88 -24.68
CA LYS A 251 -3.95 -1.32 -24.27
C LYS A 251 -5.11 -2.31 -24.46
N GLU A 252 -4.84 -3.57 -24.16
CA GLU A 252 -5.83 -4.66 -24.16
C GLU A 252 -6.65 -4.63 -22.86
N GLU A 253 -7.97 -4.80 -22.95
CA GLU A 253 -8.80 -5.16 -21.79
C GLU A 253 -8.26 -6.42 -21.10
N PHE A 254 -8.33 -6.51 -19.78
CA PHE A 254 -7.90 -7.69 -19.03
C PHE A 254 -8.91 -8.12 -17.95
N GLY A 255 -8.91 -9.41 -17.62
CA GLY A 255 -9.79 -9.97 -16.59
C GLY A 255 -10.38 -11.31 -17.03
N PHE A 256 -11.62 -11.56 -16.60
CA PHE A 256 -12.31 -12.84 -16.78
C PHE A 256 -13.72 -12.68 -17.34
N ILE A 257 -14.26 -13.81 -17.79
CA ILE A 257 -15.69 -14.01 -18.01
C ILE A 257 -16.32 -14.48 -16.68
N TYR A 258 -17.44 -13.88 -16.30
CA TYR A 258 -18.11 -14.08 -15.02
C TYR A 258 -19.54 -14.62 -15.20
N TYR A 259 -19.94 -15.51 -14.30
CA TYR A 259 -21.29 -16.09 -14.24
C TYR A 259 -21.87 -15.99 -12.83
N MET A 260 -23.20 -15.83 -12.76
CA MET A 260 -23.95 -16.11 -11.54
C MET A 260 -24.21 -17.62 -11.45
N SER A 261 -24.02 -18.23 -10.27
CA SER A 261 -24.58 -19.56 -10.01
C SER A 261 -26.10 -19.53 -10.12
N ARG A 262 -26.74 -20.68 -10.42
CA ARG A 262 -28.20 -20.81 -10.61
C ARG A 262 -28.98 -20.24 -9.42
N LYS A 263 -28.47 -20.45 -8.19
CA LYS A 263 -29.03 -19.88 -6.96
C LYS A 263 -28.94 -18.34 -6.93
N VAL A 264 -27.82 -17.75 -7.34
CA VAL A 264 -27.66 -16.29 -7.42
C VAL A 264 -28.55 -15.72 -8.52
N GLN A 265 -28.62 -16.36 -9.69
CA GLN A 265 -29.51 -15.96 -10.78
C GLN A 265 -30.98 -15.96 -10.33
N GLN A 266 -31.41 -16.99 -9.58
CA GLN A 266 -32.77 -17.11 -9.03
C GLN A 266 -33.07 -16.06 -7.93
N LYS A 267 -32.13 -15.81 -7.01
CA LYS A 267 -32.33 -14.86 -5.89
C LYS A 267 -32.19 -13.39 -6.33
N HIS A 268 -31.21 -13.11 -7.19
CA HIS A 268 -30.68 -11.75 -7.43
C HIS A 268 -30.56 -11.35 -8.91
N GLY A 269 -30.95 -12.19 -9.88
CA GLY A 269 -30.73 -11.89 -11.31
C GLY A 269 -31.36 -10.56 -11.78
N ASN A 270 -32.49 -10.16 -11.20
CA ASN A 270 -33.18 -8.90 -11.54
C ASN A 270 -32.56 -7.64 -10.90
N ASN A 271 -31.73 -7.77 -9.85
CA ASN A 271 -31.06 -6.65 -9.17
C ASN A 271 -29.54 -6.83 -9.11
N TRP A 272 -28.97 -7.75 -9.92
CA TRP A 272 -27.58 -8.20 -9.84
C TRP A 272 -26.57 -7.06 -9.81
N HIS A 273 -26.71 -6.06 -10.69
CA HIS A 273 -25.82 -4.90 -10.72
C HIS A 273 -25.74 -4.14 -9.38
N SER A 274 -26.85 -4.06 -8.63
CA SER A 274 -26.85 -3.42 -7.30
C SER A 274 -26.22 -4.31 -6.24
N VAL A 275 -26.41 -5.63 -6.31
CA VAL A 275 -25.81 -6.60 -5.38
C VAL A 275 -24.30 -6.67 -5.58
N TRP A 276 -23.86 -6.73 -6.83
CA TRP A 276 -22.45 -6.78 -7.22
C TRP A 276 -21.72 -5.47 -6.93
N SER A 277 -22.34 -4.33 -7.22
CA SER A 277 -21.84 -3.02 -6.79
C SER A 277 -21.73 -2.93 -5.27
N GLY A 278 -22.74 -3.44 -4.53
CA GLY A 278 -22.67 -3.54 -3.07
C GLY A 278 -21.45 -4.34 -2.60
N ILE A 279 -21.23 -5.53 -3.18
CA ILE A 279 -20.07 -6.39 -2.89
C ILE A 279 -18.74 -5.68 -3.21
N ASN A 280 -18.57 -5.15 -4.42
CA ASN A 280 -17.32 -4.52 -4.87
C ASN A 280 -16.99 -3.22 -4.11
N ASN A 281 -17.97 -2.56 -3.51
CA ASN A 281 -17.76 -1.39 -2.63
C ASN A 281 -17.44 -1.73 -1.17
N LEU A 282 -17.35 -3.02 -0.78
CA LEU A 282 -16.93 -3.41 0.57
C LEU A 282 -15.42 -3.21 0.74
N SER A 283 -15.06 -2.03 1.23
CA SER A 283 -13.76 -1.75 1.84
C SER A 283 -13.54 -2.67 3.03
N LEU A 284 -12.74 -3.72 2.81
CA LEU A 284 -12.05 -4.41 3.90
C LEU A 284 -10.58 -3.93 3.90
N PRO A 285 -9.92 -3.84 5.06
CA PRO A 285 -8.47 -3.68 5.11
C PRO A 285 -7.74 -4.84 4.39
N ASN A 286 -6.47 -4.62 4.02
CA ASN A 286 -5.55 -5.62 3.49
C ASN A 286 -5.98 -6.27 2.15
N ARG A 287 -6.47 -5.47 1.18
CA ARG A 287 -6.92 -5.96 -0.13
C ARG A 287 -5.75 -6.17 -1.11
N VAL A 288 -5.44 -7.43 -1.44
CA VAL A 288 -4.44 -7.78 -2.45
C VAL A 288 -5.04 -7.75 -3.87
N THR A 289 -5.60 -6.60 -4.25
CA THR A 289 -6.05 -6.32 -5.63
C THR A 289 -4.86 -5.94 -6.52
N TRP A 290 -5.07 -5.82 -7.83
CA TRP A 290 -3.99 -5.38 -8.74
C TRP A 290 -3.54 -3.94 -8.41
N ASP A 291 -4.41 -3.15 -7.78
CA ASP A 291 -4.12 -1.82 -7.24
C ASP A 291 -3.03 -1.83 -6.15
N SER A 292 -2.67 -2.99 -5.59
CA SER A 292 -1.52 -3.17 -4.66
C SER A 292 -0.21 -3.56 -5.36
N ILE A 293 -0.27 -3.85 -6.66
CA ILE A 293 0.87 -4.26 -7.49
C ILE A 293 1.52 -3.02 -8.09
N HIS A 294 2.80 -2.79 -7.75
CA HIS A 294 3.61 -1.74 -8.34
C HIS A 294 3.52 -1.72 -9.88
N CYS A 295 3.20 -0.56 -10.44
CA CYS A 295 2.85 -0.38 -11.84
C CYS A 295 3.73 0.65 -12.58
N GLN A 296 4.75 1.20 -11.92
CA GLN A 296 5.56 2.34 -12.37
C GLN A 296 4.76 3.64 -12.60
N GLY A 297 3.94 4.00 -11.62
CA GLY A 297 3.41 5.35 -11.41
C GLY A 297 1.93 5.54 -11.79
N TYR A 298 1.29 6.51 -11.14
CA TYR A 298 -0.16 6.75 -11.15
C TYR A 298 -0.83 6.71 -12.54
N GLY A 299 -0.21 7.25 -13.58
CA GLY A 299 -0.73 7.18 -14.95
C GLY A 299 -0.86 5.75 -15.51
N ASN A 300 0.00 4.83 -15.09
CA ASN A 300 -0.09 3.41 -15.44
C ASN A 300 -1.21 2.74 -14.61
N ARG A 301 -1.30 3.02 -13.30
CA ARG A 301 -2.39 2.57 -12.42
C ARG A 301 -3.77 2.94 -12.96
N PHE A 302 -3.94 4.20 -13.34
CA PHE A 302 -5.18 4.71 -13.91
C PHE A 302 -5.49 4.07 -15.27
N THR A 303 -4.46 3.76 -16.07
CA THR A 303 -4.62 3.03 -17.34
C THR A 303 -5.08 1.58 -17.09
N LEU A 304 -4.51 0.88 -16.10
CA LEU A 304 -4.97 -0.46 -15.71
C LEU A 304 -6.43 -0.44 -15.23
N ARG A 305 -6.82 0.51 -14.37
CA ARG A 305 -8.21 0.66 -13.92
C ARG A 305 -9.20 0.89 -15.07
N GLY A 306 -8.75 1.50 -16.17
CA GLY A 306 -9.55 1.68 -17.40
C GLY A 306 -9.54 0.47 -18.36
N LEU A 307 -8.79 -0.59 -18.05
CA LEU A 307 -8.68 -1.82 -18.84
C LEU A 307 -9.16 -3.06 -18.07
N GLU A 308 -9.25 -3.01 -16.74
CA GLU A 308 -9.88 -4.05 -15.92
C GLU A 308 -11.33 -4.25 -16.35
N THR A 309 -11.67 -5.51 -16.69
CA THR A 309 -12.88 -5.83 -17.43
C THR A 309 -13.50 -7.14 -16.96
N GLU A 310 -14.74 -7.06 -16.49
CA GLU A 310 -15.61 -8.21 -16.24
C GLU A 310 -16.52 -8.43 -17.47
N LYS A 311 -16.43 -9.60 -18.12
CA LYS A 311 -17.37 -9.96 -19.21
C LYS A 311 -18.51 -10.82 -18.65
N TRP A 312 -19.73 -10.30 -18.70
CA TRP A 312 -20.95 -10.97 -18.19
C TRP A 312 -21.86 -11.41 -19.36
N PRO A 313 -21.77 -12.68 -19.82
CA PRO A 313 -22.60 -13.20 -20.91
C PRO A 313 -24.02 -13.56 -20.45
N THR A 314 -24.98 -13.49 -21.37
CA THR A 314 -26.37 -13.87 -21.11
C THR A 314 -26.52 -15.40 -21.07
N PHE A 315 -26.47 -15.97 -19.87
CA PHE A 315 -26.60 -17.40 -19.63
C PHE A 315 -28.05 -17.81 -19.30
N TYR A 316 -28.56 -18.84 -19.96
CA TYR A 316 -29.86 -19.48 -19.67
C TYR A 316 -29.63 -20.92 -19.18
N PRO A 317 -29.73 -21.20 -17.87
CA PRO A 317 -29.37 -22.52 -17.33
C PRO A 317 -30.26 -23.65 -17.86
N ASN A 318 -29.63 -24.75 -18.27
CA ASN A 318 -30.32 -25.98 -18.63
C ASN A 318 -30.55 -26.86 -17.39
N GLU A 319 -31.77 -26.85 -16.85
CA GLU A 319 -32.15 -27.65 -15.68
C GLU A 319 -31.97 -29.16 -15.84
N SER A 320 -31.85 -29.68 -17.08
CA SER A 320 -31.55 -31.10 -17.34
C SER A 320 -30.07 -31.47 -17.22
N MET A 321 -29.17 -30.50 -17.06
CA MET A 321 -27.72 -30.69 -16.88
C MET A 321 -27.25 -30.28 -15.49
N ALA A 322 -26.14 -30.89 -15.03
CA ALA A 322 -25.41 -30.41 -13.86
C ALA A 322 -24.87 -29.00 -14.11
N GLU A 323 -24.93 -28.14 -13.10
CA GLU A 323 -24.58 -26.71 -13.21
C GLU A 323 -23.13 -26.49 -13.67
N ASP A 324 -22.22 -27.31 -13.17
CA ASP A 324 -20.79 -27.23 -13.49
C ASP A 324 -20.49 -27.52 -14.97
N ASP A 325 -21.25 -28.44 -15.58
CA ASP A 325 -21.05 -28.86 -16.96
C ASP A 325 -21.81 -27.97 -17.95
N ASP A 326 -22.97 -27.47 -17.54
CA ASP A 326 -23.78 -26.47 -18.23
C ASP A 326 -23.01 -25.14 -18.40
N LEU A 327 -22.38 -24.67 -17.31
CA LEU A 327 -21.52 -23.49 -17.32
C LEU A 327 -20.26 -23.68 -18.18
N ARG A 328 -19.56 -24.83 -18.07
CA ARG A 328 -18.38 -25.12 -18.93
C ARG A 328 -18.75 -25.20 -20.39
N LYS A 329 -19.88 -25.85 -20.71
CA LYS A 329 -20.38 -25.94 -22.09
C LYS A 329 -20.65 -24.54 -22.65
N HIS A 330 -21.45 -23.74 -21.95
CA HIS A 330 -21.78 -22.38 -22.37
C HIS A 330 -20.55 -21.48 -22.48
N PHE A 331 -19.57 -21.60 -21.57
CA PHE A 331 -18.31 -20.86 -21.68
C PHE A 331 -17.53 -21.21 -22.95
N ARG A 332 -17.46 -22.50 -23.34
CA ARG A 332 -16.78 -22.91 -24.58
C ARG A 332 -17.50 -22.39 -25.82
N GLU A 333 -18.83 -22.51 -25.86
CA GLU A 333 -19.68 -21.95 -26.93
C GLU A 333 -19.48 -20.42 -27.04
N TYR A 334 -19.58 -19.69 -25.93
CA TYR A 334 -19.36 -18.23 -25.87
C TYR A 334 -17.94 -17.82 -26.30
N ARG A 335 -16.91 -18.57 -25.88
CA ARG A 335 -15.49 -18.35 -26.24
C ARG A 335 -15.25 -18.50 -27.74
N GLU A 336 -15.96 -19.42 -28.39
CA GLU A 336 -15.86 -19.65 -29.84
C GLU A 336 -16.66 -18.61 -30.63
N GLU A 337 -17.90 -18.31 -30.24
CA GLU A 337 -18.73 -17.27 -30.87
C GLU A 337 -18.13 -15.86 -30.77
N ASN A 338 -17.45 -15.56 -29.66
CA ASN A 338 -16.88 -14.23 -29.38
C ASN A 338 -15.36 -14.20 -29.55
N HIS A 339 -14.78 -15.17 -30.26
CA HIS A 339 -13.33 -15.32 -30.46
C HIS A 339 -12.64 -14.02 -30.91
N ASP A 340 -13.26 -13.28 -31.83
CA ASP A 340 -12.72 -12.06 -32.43
C ASP A 340 -13.12 -10.77 -31.68
N LEU A 341 -13.99 -10.88 -30.66
CA LEU A 341 -14.46 -9.77 -29.82
C LEU A 341 -13.77 -9.72 -28.45
N LEU A 342 -13.29 -10.87 -27.95
CA LEU A 342 -12.54 -10.96 -26.70
C LEU A 342 -11.08 -10.59 -26.94
N THR A 343 -10.54 -9.60 -26.22
CA THR A 343 -9.12 -9.25 -26.29
C THR A 343 -8.22 -10.42 -25.86
N ALA A 344 -6.93 -10.33 -26.19
CA ALA A 344 -5.92 -11.30 -25.72
C ALA A 344 -5.51 -11.12 -24.23
N GLY A 345 -6.23 -10.26 -23.49
CA GLY A 345 -6.12 -10.10 -22.03
C GLY A 345 -7.34 -10.62 -21.26
N ILE A 346 -8.48 -10.91 -21.90
CA ILE A 346 -9.55 -11.70 -21.24
C ILE A 346 -9.11 -13.17 -21.24
N LEU A 347 -8.98 -13.77 -20.05
CA LEU A 347 -8.50 -15.15 -19.94
C LEU A 347 -9.53 -16.16 -20.47
N ARG A 348 -9.08 -16.99 -21.42
CA ARG A 348 -9.90 -17.94 -22.19
C ARG A 348 -9.84 -19.39 -21.68
N ASN A 349 -9.05 -19.62 -20.62
CA ASN A 349 -8.78 -20.91 -19.98
C ASN A 349 -9.44 -21.02 -18.58
N THR A 350 -10.14 -19.99 -18.12
CA THR A 350 -10.73 -19.90 -16.79
C THR A 350 -11.90 -18.91 -16.78
N PHE A 351 -12.97 -19.25 -16.07
CA PHE A 351 -14.08 -18.34 -15.79
C PHE A 351 -14.42 -18.32 -14.31
N ILE A 352 -15.03 -17.23 -13.87
CA ILE A 352 -15.40 -17.00 -12.47
C ILE A 352 -16.90 -17.25 -12.30
N VAL A 353 -17.29 -17.94 -11.24
CA VAL A 353 -18.70 -18.18 -10.88
C VAL A 353 -18.95 -17.65 -9.47
N ILE A 354 -19.97 -16.80 -9.34
CA ILE A 354 -20.35 -16.22 -8.05
C ILE A 354 -21.19 -17.23 -7.24
N PRO A 355 -20.73 -17.64 -6.05
CA PRO A 355 -21.47 -18.54 -5.16
C PRO A 355 -22.59 -17.78 -4.41
N ILE A 356 -23.64 -18.49 -4.00
CA ILE A 356 -24.77 -17.87 -3.27
C ILE A 356 -24.33 -17.33 -1.91
N GLU A 357 -23.33 -17.97 -1.33
CA GLU A 357 -22.66 -17.67 -0.06
C GLU A 357 -22.08 -16.24 -0.03
N LEU A 358 -21.56 -15.75 -1.16
CA LEU A 358 -21.07 -14.35 -1.30
C LEU A 358 -22.20 -13.32 -1.21
N THR A 359 -23.43 -13.74 -1.49
CA THR A 359 -24.64 -12.88 -1.57
C THR A 359 -25.63 -13.13 -0.41
N SER A 360 -25.10 -13.63 0.71
CA SER A 360 -25.83 -13.72 1.98
C SER A 360 -26.15 -12.31 2.50
N GLU A 361 -27.24 -12.17 3.24
CA GLU A 361 -27.63 -10.86 3.79
C GLU A 361 -26.64 -10.37 4.86
N GLU A 362 -25.97 -11.29 5.53
CA GLU A 362 -24.84 -11.02 6.42
C GLU A 362 -23.67 -10.40 5.67
N ASN A 363 -23.20 -11.02 4.58
CA ASN A 363 -22.09 -10.49 3.76
C ASN A 363 -22.45 -9.17 3.06
N LEU A 364 -23.73 -8.90 2.81
CA LEU A 364 -24.23 -7.63 2.28
C LEU A 364 -24.45 -6.55 3.36
N GLN A 365 -24.25 -6.87 4.65
CA GLN A 365 -24.40 -5.96 5.80
C GLN A 365 -23.12 -5.82 6.66
N ARG A 366 -22.06 -6.58 6.37
CA ARG A 366 -20.74 -6.41 7.01
C ARG A 366 -20.18 -5.01 6.73
N THR A 367 -19.46 -4.46 7.71
CA THR A 367 -18.85 -3.12 7.66
C THR A 367 -17.48 -3.16 8.34
N GLU A 368 -16.59 -2.20 8.06
CA GLU A 368 -15.26 -2.09 8.65
C GLU A 368 -15.24 -2.22 10.19
N ALA A 369 -16.33 -1.81 10.85
CA ALA A 369 -16.49 -1.84 12.30
C ALA A 369 -16.74 -3.24 12.92
N SER A 370 -16.95 -4.30 12.12
CA SER A 370 -17.21 -5.64 12.69
C SER A 370 -15.93 -6.35 13.19
N GLY A 371 -14.74 -5.94 12.77
CA GLY A 371 -13.46 -6.45 13.28
C GLY A 371 -13.08 -7.88 12.88
N ASP A 372 -14.02 -8.70 12.41
CA ASP A 372 -13.83 -10.07 11.93
C ASP A 372 -13.00 -10.11 10.63
N LEU A 373 -11.68 -10.08 10.79
CA LEU A 373 -10.67 -9.91 9.74
C LEU A 373 -10.35 -11.19 8.95
N LEU A 374 -10.99 -12.32 9.27
CA LEU A 374 -10.62 -13.68 8.83
C LEU A 374 -11.85 -14.57 8.54
N ASP A 375 -12.72 -14.15 7.63
CA ASP A 375 -13.78 -15.00 7.05
C ASP A 375 -13.94 -14.67 5.55
N PRO A 376 -13.61 -15.59 4.62
CA PRO A 376 -13.26 -15.21 3.25
C PRO A 376 -14.45 -14.92 2.34
N TYR A 377 -14.39 -13.76 1.69
CA TYR A 377 -15.13 -13.53 0.46
C TYR A 377 -14.43 -14.29 -0.67
N TRP A 378 -15.02 -15.40 -1.13
CA TRP A 378 -14.46 -16.26 -2.17
C TRP A 378 -15.41 -16.46 -3.34
N VAL A 379 -14.83 -16.73 -4.51
CA VAL A 379 -15.52 -17.13 -5.74
C VAL A 379 -14.99 -18.48 -6.22
N TRP A 380 -15.75 -19.18 -7.06
CA TRP A 380 -15.20 -20.33 -7.78
C TRP A 380 -14.50 -19.85 -9.05
N ALA A 381 -13.24 -20.24 -9.23
CA ALA A 381 -12.62 -20.24 -10.55
C ALA A 381 -12.72 -21.64 -11.16
N TYR A 382 -13.36 -21.73 -12.33
CA TYR A 382 -13.56 -22.96 -13.07
C TYR A 382 -12.50 -23.12 -14.15
N ASP A 383 -12.03 -24.35 -14.32
CA ASP A 383 -11.31 -24.75 -15.51
C ASP A 383 -12.30 -24.98 -16.65
N ALA A 384 -12.03 -24.34 -17.77
CA ALA A 384 -12.88 -24.32 -18.96
C ALA A 384 -12.73 -25.57 -19.82
N ASP A 385 -11.55 -26.19 -19.80
CA ASP A 385 -11.15 -27.25 -20.71
C ASP A 385 -10.97 -28.60 -19.98
N TRP A 386 -11.05 -28.61 -18.64
CA TRP A 386 -11.16 -29.82 -17.83
C TRP A 386 -12.33 -30.72 -18.25
N ASP A 387 -12.03 -32.02 -18.35
CA ASP A 387 -12.98 -33.12 -18.40
C ASP A 387 -12.72 -34.11 -17.26
N SER A 388 -13.79 -34.73 -16.81
CA SER A 388 -13.85 -35.82 -15.83
C SER A 388 -13.15 -37.12 -16.25
N SER A 389 -12.62 -37.19 -17.48
CA SER A 389 -11.99 -38.40 -18.05
C SER A 389 -10.47 -38.49 -17.87
N GLU A 390 -9.80 -37.41 -17.42
CA GLU A 390 -8.36 -37.44 -17.12
C GLU A 390 -8.04 -38.17 -15.80
N GLU A 391 -6.76 -38.52 -15.58
CA GLU A 391 -6.33 -39.24 -14.38
C GLU A 391 -6.66 -38.48 -13.09
N GLU A 392 -7.56 -39.06 -12.29
CA GLU A 392 -8.16 -38.43 -11.11
C GLU A 392 -7.10 -38.02 -10.09
N THR A 393 -6.89 -36.70 -9.95
CA THR A 393 -5.95 -36.17 -8.96
C THR A 393 -6.58 -36.22 -7.58
N VAL A 394 -6.13 -37.16 -6.75
CA VAL A 394 -6.59 -37.34 -5.37
C VAL A 394 -5.59 -36.71 -4.40
N PHE A 395 -6.05 -35.82 -3.54
CA PHE A 395 -5.28 -35.25 -2.42
C PHE A 395 -6.11 -35.37 -1.13
N ASN A 396 -5.54 -35.97 -0.09
CA ASN A 396 -6.23 -36.26 1.18
C ASN A 396 -7.61 -36.96 1.03
N GLY A 397 -7.80 -37.73 -0.04
CA GLY A 397 -9.05 -38.43 -0.37
C GLY A 397 -10.06 -37.63 -1.20
N GLU A 398 -9.83 -36.33 -1.41
CA GLU A 398 -10.66 -35.49 -2.27
C GLU A 398 -10.09 -35.43 -3.69
N LYS A 399 -10.99 -35.32 -4.69
CA LYS A 399 -10.66 -35.28 -6.12
C LYS A 399 -10.75 -33.87 -6.65
N TYR A 400 -9.84 -33.51 -7.56
CA TYR A 400 -9.97 -32.27 -8.33
C TYR A 400 -11.23 -32.31 -9.22
N GLN A 401 -12.05 -31.25 -9.18
CA GLN A 401 -13.35 -31.16 -9.88
C GLN A 401 -13.36 -30.12 -11.02
N GLY A 402 -12.20 -29.78 -11.59
CA GLY A 402 -12.10 -28.72 -12.59
C GLY A 402 -12.46 -27.33 -12.06
N ARG A 403 -12.27 -27.07 -10.76
CA ARG A 403 -12.50 -25.77 -10.10
C ARG A 403 -11.70 -25.63 -8.80
N VAL A 404 -11.45 -24.40 -8.39
CA VAL A 404 -10.83 -24.04 -7.10
C VAL A 404 -11.54 -22.82 -6.51
N LYS A 405 -11.62 -22.70 -5.18
CA LYS A 405 -12.04 -21.46 -4.54
C LYS A 405 -10.91 -20.44 -4.61
N VAL A 406 -11.21 -19.18 -4.90
CA VAL A 406 -10.25 -18.07 -4.97
C VAL A 406 -10.77 -16.91 -4.12
N ALA A 407 -9.90 -16.30 -3.30
CA ALA A 407 -10.24 -15.08 -2.56
C ALA A 407 -10.54 -13.94 -3.55
N ILE A 408 -11.72 -13.30 -3.44
CA ILE A 408 -12.22 -12.41 -4.51
C ILE A 408 -11.33 -11.17 -4.75
N TRP A 409 -10.71 -10.61 -3.71
CA TRP A 409 -9.76 -9.49 -3.87
C TRP A 409 -8.50 -9.88 -4.66
N SER A 410 -8.13 -11.18 -4.67
CA SER A 410 -6.96 -11.69 -5.40
C SER A 410 -7.23 -12.06 -6.87
N VAL A 411 -8.49 -12.04 -7.33
CA VAL A 411 -8.89 -12.59 -8.65
C VAL A 411 -8.21 -11.85 -9.80
N ASN A 412 -8.39 -10.53 -9.89
CA ASN A 412 -7.82 -9.71 -10.97
C ASN A 412 -6.34 -9.33 -10.72
N SER A 413 -5.70 -9.88 -9.69
CA SER A 413 -4.30 -9.60 -9.31
C SER A 413 -3.39 -10.80 -9.60
N TRP A 414 -2.80 -11.43 -8.58
CA TRP A 414 -1.87 -12.54 -8.74
C TRP A 414 -2.54 -13.84 -9.21
N PHE A 415 -3.85 -14.00 -9.03
CA PHE A 415 -4.58 -15.11 -9.63
C PHE A 415 -4.65 -14.98 -11.16
N TYR A 416 -5.02 -13.79 -11.66
CA TYR A 416 -4.92 -13.44 -13.08
C TYR A 416 -3.48 -13.64 -13.58
N ALA A 417 -2.48 -13.13 -12.86
CA ALA A 417 -1.07 -13.27 -13.21
C ALA A 417 -0.69 -14.74 -13.46
N ALA A 418 -0.90 -15.61 -12.47
CA ALA A 418 -0.52 -17.02 -12.56
C ALA A 418 -1.33 -17.79 -13.64
N ARG A 419 -2.60 -17.43 -13.89
CA ARG A 419 -3.40 -18.01 -15.01
C ARG A 419 -3.01 -17.49 -16.40
N TRP A 420 -2.45 -16.28 -16.48
CA TRP A 420 -1.85 -15.71 -17.69
C TRP A 420 -0.48 -16.33 -17.99
N GLU A 421 0.32 -16.61 -16.95
CA GLU A 421 1.62 -17.31 -17.05
C GLU A 421 1.47 -18.83 -17.28
N GLY A 422 0.26 -19.37 -17.07
CA GLY A 422 -0.12 -20.74 -17.45
C GLY A 422 -0.20 -21.75 -16.31
N VAL A 423 0.08 -21.35 -15.06
CA VAL A 423 -0.03 -22.19 -13.86
C VAL A 423 -1.43 -22.80 -13.78
N SER A 424 -1.55 -24.13 -13.67
CA SER A 424 -2.84 -24.80 -13.83
C SER A 424 -3.75 -24.64 -12.60
N LEU A 425 -5.07 -24.69 -12.81
CA LEU A 425 -6.03 -24.67 -11.70
C LEU A 425 -5.96 -25.93 -10.83
N ARG A 426 -5.39 -27.02 -11.34
CA ARG A 426 -5.08 -28.26 -10.61
C ARG A 426 -3.96 -28.02 -9.60
N ASP A 427 -2.89 -27.33 -9.99
CA ASP A 427 -1.76 -26.98 -9.11
C ASP A 427 -2.18 -25.95 -8.06
N MET A 428 -2.97 -24.94 -8.48
CA MET A 428 -3.60 -24.00 -7.55
C MET A 428 -4.52 -24.70 -6.54
N TRP A 429 -5.29 -25.70 -6.98
CA TRP A 429 -6.12 -26.51 -6.08
C TRP A 429 -5.30 -27.35 -5.09
N LEU A 430 -4.17 -27.92 -5.52
CA LEU A 430 -3.23 -28.63 -4.63
C LEU A 430 -2.62 -27.69 -3.57
N LYS A 431 -2.24 -26.45 -3.94
CA LYS A 431 -1.79 -25.41 -2.99
C LYS A 431 -2.93 -25.01 -2.05
N ALA A 432 -4.15 -24.84 -2.57
CA ALA A 432 -5.33 -24.52 -1.77
C ALA A 432 -5.69 -25.59 -0.73
N GLN A 433 -5.43 -26.88 -0.98
CA GLN A 433 -5.70 -27.95 0.01
C GLN A 433 -4.83 -27.86 1.29
N GLN A 434 -3.83 -26.99 1.30
CA GLN A 434 -3.00 -26.71 2.49
C GLN A 434 -3.61 -25.59 3.36
N HIS A 435 -4.54 -24.79 2.82
CA HIS A 435 -5.27 -23.79 3.59
C HIS A 435 -6.43 -24.45 4.38
N PRO A 436 -6.69 -24.09 5.66
CA PRO A 436 -7.76 -24.69 6.45
C PRO A 436 -9.15 -24.67 5.78
N GLU A 437 -9.41 -23.64 4.98
CA GLU A 437 -10.70 -23.39 4.31
C GLU A 437 -10.75 -23.91 2.85
N LYS A 438 -9.66 -24.54 2.39
CA LYS A 438 -9.44 -25.01 1.01
C LYS A 438 -9.57 -23.91 -0.04
N LEU A 439 -9.00 -22.75 0.30
CA LEU A 439 -9.04 -21.52 -0.48
C LEU A 439 -7.68 -21.27 -1.12
N TRP A 440 -7.65 -20.96 -2.43
CA TRP A 440 -6.46 -20.35 -3.01
C TRP A 440 -6.44 -18.88 -2.63
N ILE A 441 -5.37 -18.48 -1.94
CA ILE A 441 -5.10 -17.09 -1.60
C ILE A 441 -3.65 -16.82 -2.01
N CYS A 442 -3.46 -15.75 -2.78
CA CYS A 442 -2.18 -15.06 -2.80
C CYS A 442 -2.35 -13.81 -1.92
N TYR A 443 -2.04 -13.98 -0.64
CA TYR A 443 -1.55 -12.85 0.13
C TYR A 443 -0.17 -12.53 -0.44
N THR A 444 0.05 -11.30 -0.88
CA THR A 444 1.41 -10.78 -0.88
C THR A 444 1.89 -10.85 0.55
N LYS A 445 3.01 -11.53 0.78
CA LYS A 445 3.85 -11.24 1.94
C LYS A 445 4.32 -9.77 1.86
N GLU A 446 4.96 -9.29 2.91
CA GLU A 446 5.47 -7.92 3.00
C GLU A 446 6.29 -7.53 1.75
N LEU A 447 6.21 -6.25 1.34
CA LEU A 447 6.61 -5.83 0.00
C LEU A 447 8.12 -5.98 -0.30
N GLU A 448 8.92 -6.32 0.71
CA GLU A 448 10.32 -6.74 0.58
C GLU A 448 10.52 -8.11 -0.10
N GLU A 449 9.59 -9.07 0.04
CA GLU A 449 9.77 -10.42 -0.54
C GLU A 449 9.57 -10.48 -2.07
N TRP A 450 9.31 -9.34 -2.71
CA TRP A 450 9.16 -9.19 -4.16
C TRP A 450 10.37 -9.65 -4.98
N ASP A 451 11.59 -9.59 -4.42
CA ASP A 451 12.80 -10.04 -5.11
C ASP A 451 13.00 -11.58 -5.07
N HIS A 452 12.12 -12.35 -4.41
CA HIS A 452 12.42 -13.72 -3.99
C HIS A 452 11.39 -14.82 -4.35
N GLU A 453 10.22 -14.52 -4.93
CA GLU A 453 9.32 -15.57 -5.47
C GLU A 453 9.38 -15.67 -7.01
N PRO A 454 10.20 -16.58 -7.58
CA PRO A 454 9.90 -17.14 -8.89
C PRO A 454 8.63 -18.01 -8.77
N TYR A 455 7.67 -17.85 -9.69
CA TYR A 455 6.38 -18.54 -9.62
C TYR A 455 6.49 -20.08 -9.78
N VAL A 456 6.59 -20.80 -8.66
CA VAL A 456 6.31 -22.24 -8.49
C VAL A 456 5.66 -22.47 -7.12
#